data_AF-A0A4R0R6C2-F1
#
_entry.id   AF-A0A4R0R6C2-F1
#
_cell.length_a   1.000
_cell.length_b   1.000
_cell.length_c   1.000
_cell.angle_alpha   90.00
_cell.angle_beta   90.00
_cell.angle_gamma   90.00
#
_symmetry.space_group_name_H-M   'P 1'
#
loop_
_entity.id
_entity.type
_entity.pdbx_description
1 polymer ?
#
loop_
_entity_poly.entity_id
_entity_poly.type
_entity_poly.pdbx_seq_one_letter_code
_entity_poly.pdbx_strand_id
1 'polypeptide(L)'
;MLWPHANAMAQIASVEYLTQLKLLFPGSRSALNNPWYLVASVAFSASNRPEGVPAVFRYALDELQREQARRASEDVEVLKEQLQLARRSRDCLLQSGLLSGYSRSINGLVALHEAMPTELRDTKTLRDIEKPIQDFAKDGRTLYRAMYGDNADRVQALLDDIYPDMGLYSTRLLVPARADRIQTGWFSNTIGYGVVYGGADVLTQVESSFVIATANIAMGTPRQIAWHLKNAMNGGATLEEVQAVQVNCREESESATVKIYDEKNVNVEIIGLFIAFFRTLERRGMSIDQNDFMDLR
;
A
#
# COMPACT_ATOMS: atom_id res chain seq x y z
N MET A 1 10.05 -1.08 31.91
CA MET A 1 11.30 -0.81 31.20
C MET A 1 11.02 0.38 30.27
N LEU A 2 11.33 1.60 30.72
CA LEU A 2 11.02 2.83 30.00
C LEU A 2 12.13 3.08 28.97
N TRP A 3 11.75 3.13 27.70
CA TRP A 3 12.69 3.26 26.57
C TRP A 3 13.26 4.69 26.52
N PRO A 4 14.58 4.90 26.62
CA PRO A 4 15.18 6.23 26.71
C PRO A 4 15.42 6.81 25.29
N HIS A 5 14.36 7.18 24.56
CA HIS A 5 14.50 7.80 23.22
C HIS A 5 13.57 8.99 22.93
N ALA A 6 12.79 9.47 23.91
CA ALA A 6 11.76 10.48 23.65
C ALA A 6 12.26 11.80 23.00
N ASN A 7 13.51 12.20 23.22
CA ASN A 7 14.03 13.47 22.71
C ASN A 7 14.75 13.40 21.34
N ALA A 8 15.16 12.21 20.86
CA ALA A 8 15.66 12.04 19.48
C ALA A 8 14.53 11.65 18.51
N MET A 9 13.42 11.12 19.03
CA MET A 9 12.27 10.63 18.26
C MET A 9 11.28 11.74 17.86
N ALA A 10 11.41 12.94 18.45
CA ALA A 10 10.52 14.08 18.20
C ALA A 10 10.70 14.75 16.83
N GLN A 11 11.63 14.28 15.98
CA GLN A 11 11.97 14.92 14.70
C GLN A 11 11.52 14.15 13.45
N ILE A 12 10.99 12.92 13.55
CA ILE A 12 10.74 12.09 12.36
C ILE A 12 9.58 12.64 11.48
N ALA A 13 8.61 13.34 12.08
CA ALA A 13 7.45 13.89 11.39
C ALA A 13 7.10 15.30 11.88
N SER A 14 8.06 16.24 11.76
CA SER A 14 7.82 17.64 12.16
C SER A 14 6.73 18.29 11.31
N VAL A 15 6.14 19.38 11.82
CA VAL A 15 5.12 20.15 11.09
C VAL A 15 5.67 20.65 9.75
N GLU A 16 6.93 21.10 9.72
CA GLU A 16 7.60 21.56 8.50
C GLU A 16 7.74 20.43 7.49
N TYR A 17 8.18 19.25 7.94
CA TYR A 17 8.33 18.07 7.09
C TYR A 17 6.99 17.60 6.52
N LEU A 18 5.95 17.47 7.37
CA LEU A 18 4.62 17.09 6.93
C LEU A 18 4.01 18.12 5.95
N THR A 19 4.30 19.41 6.16
CA THR A 19 3.93 20.47 5.22
C THR A 19 4.60 20.28 3.87
N GLN A 20 5.90 19.96 3.85
CA GLN A 20 6.64 19.68 2.60
C GLN A 20 6.06 18.46 1.88
N LEU A 21 5.83 17.35 2.59
CA LEU A 21 5.23 16.15 2.02
C LEU A 21 3.86 16.40 1.39
N LYS A 22 3.03 17.22 2.04
CA LYS A 22 1.73 17.63 1.49
C LYS A 22 1.88 18.45 0.21
N LEU A 23 2.81 19.41 0.17
CA LEU A 23 3.02 20.32 -0.96
C LEU A 23 3.48 19.61 -2.24
N LEU A 24 3.97 18.37 -2.14
CA LEU A 24 4.30 17.54 -3.30
C LEU A 24 3.06 17.18 -4.13
N PHE A 25 1.91 17.00 -3.49
CA PHE A 25 0.69 16.58 -4.19
C PHE A 25 -0.02 17.78 -4.82
N PRO A 26 -0.25 17.76 -6.15
CA PRO A 26 -0.99 18.81 -6.82
C PRO A 26 -2.46 18.83 -6.38
N GLY A 27 -3.12 19.99 -6.46
CA GLY A 27 -4.55 20.09 -6.25
C GLY A 27 -4.99 20.37 -4.80
N SER A 28 -6.22 19.92 -4.48
CA SER A 28 -7.06 20.43 -3.38
C SER A 28 -6.33 20.65 -2.05
N ARG A 29 -6.64 21.78 -1.39
CA ARG A 29 -6.09 22.11 -0.07
C ARG A 29 -6.64 21.24 1.06
N SER A 30 -7.75 20.53 0.80
CA SER A 30 -8.44 19.77 1.83
C SER A 30 -7.78 18.44 2.13
N ALA A 31 -7.58 18.18 3.43
CA ALA A 31 -7.01 16.95 3.95
C ALA A 31 -7.76 15.69 3.47
N LEU A 32 -9.09 15.76 3.25
CA LEU A 32 -9.86 14.60 2.78
C LEU A 32 -9.66 14.30 1.29
N ASN A 33 -9.41 15.33 0.48
CA ASN A 33 -9.31 15.22 -0.98
C ASN A 33 -7.87 15.08 -1.49
N ASN A 34 -6.88 15.11 -0.60
CA ASN A 34 -5.47 14.99 -0.95
C ASN A 34 -4.89 13.73 -0.28
N PRO A 35 -4.37 12.76 -1.05
CA PRO A 35 -3.95 11.46 -0.53
C PRO A 35 -2.60 11.48 0.21
N TRP A 36 -1.93 12.62 0.34
CA TRP A 36 -0.59 12.75 0.93
C TRP A 36 -0.46 12.05 2.30
N TYR A 37 -1.49 12.13 3.15
CA TYR A 37 -1.46 11.55 4.49
C TYR A 37 -1.58 10.02 4.47
N LEU A 38 -2.23 9.45 3.45
CA LEU A 38 -2.27 7.99 3.26
C LEU A 38 -0.88 7.49 2.90
N VAL A 39 -0.25 8.17 1.95
CA VAL A 39 1.11 7.86 1.47
C VAL A 39 2.12 8.01 2.60
N ALA A 40 2.12 9.13 3.33
CA ALA A 40 3.04 9.35 4.45
C ALA A 40 2.84 8.33 5.59
N SER A 41 1.57 8.01 5.93
CA SER A 41 1.29 7.01 6.97
C SER A 41 1.80 5.62 6.58
N VAL A 42 1.61 5.23 5.32
CA VAL A 42 2.09 3.94 4.80
C VAL A 42 3.60 3.92 4.70
N ALA A 43 4.26 5.02 4.30
CA ALA A 43 5.71 5.12 4.27
C ALA A 43 6.32 4.88 5.66
N PHE A 44 5.85 5.61 6.68
CA PHE A 44 6.29 5.40 8.06
C PHE A 44 6.03 3.99 8.57
N SER A 45 4.83 3.45 8.36
CA SER A 45 4.49 2.10 8.81
C SER A 45 5.35 1.04 8.10
N ALA A 46 5.45 1.10 6.77
CA ALA A 46 6.22 0.16 5.97
C ALA A 46 7.73 0.26 6.24
N SER A 47 8.25 1.42 6.61
CA SER A 47 9.64 1.62 7.08
C SER A 47 9.86 1.24 8.55
N ASN A 48 8.86 0.64 9.21
CA ASN A 48 8.89 0.23 10.61
C ASN A 48 9.13 1.39 11.59
N ARG A 49 8.47 2.52 11.34
CA ARG A 49 8.48 3.76 12.13
C ARG A 49 7.06 4.14 12.56
N PRO A 50 6.39 3.29 13.35
CA PRO A 50 4.99 3.49 13.71
C PRO A 50 4.70 4.82 14.41
N GLU A 51 5.69 5.42 15.08
CA GLU A 51 5.60 6.72 15.74
C GLU A 51 5.30 7.90 14.79
N GLY A 52 5.62 7.79 13.50
CA GLY A 52 5.28 8.79 12.50
C GLY A 52 3.79 8.82 12.14
N VAL A 53 3.11 7.67 12.25
CA VAL A 53 1.71 7.51 11.86
C VAL A 53 0.77 8.43 12.67
N PRO A 54 0.85 8.49 14.01
CA PRO A 54 0.08 9.44 14.80
C PRO A 54 0.31 10.92 14.46
N ALA A 55 1.53 11.28 14.06
CA ALA A 55 1.87 12.66 13.73
C ALA A 55 1.21 13.08 12.41
N VAL A 56 1.26 12.21 11.39
CA VAL A 56 0.55 12.41 10.12
C VAL A 56 -0.95 12.55 10.35
N PHE A 57 -1.57 11.65 11.13
CA PHE A 57 -3.01 11.69 11.41
C PHE A 57 -3.42 12.97 12.12
N ARG A 58 -2.71 13.37 13.19
CA ARG A 58 -3.01 14.61 13.92
C ARG A 58 -2.88 15.85 13.04
N TYR A 59 -1.83 15.93 12.22
CA TYR A 59 -1.65 17.04 11.29
C TYR A 59 -2.83 17.15 10.30
N ALA A 60 -3.23 16.02 9.70
CA ALA A 60 -4.36 15.99 8.76
C ALA A 60 -5.69 16.32 9.44
N LEU A 61 -5.91 15.85 10.68
CA LEU A 61 -7.13 16.13 11.45
C LEU A 61 -7.22 17.60 11.84
N ASP A 62 -6.13 18.20 12.34
CA ASP A 62 -6.08 19.63 12.70
C ASP A 62 -6.33 20.53 11.49
N GLU A 63 -5.85 20.13 10.32
CA GLU A 63 -6.16 20.81 9.07
C GLU A 63 -7.64 20.72 8.70
N LEU A 64 -8.20 19.51 8.73
CA LEU A 64 -9.61 19.28 8.44
C LEU A 64 -10.51 20.11 9.39
N GLN A 65 -10.20 20.12 10.68
CA GLN A 65 -10.92 20.90 11.68
C GLN A 65 -10.84 22.41 11.42
N ARG A 66 -9.68 22.92 11.02
CA ARG A 66 -9.54 24.34 10.62
C ARG A 66 -10.35 24.67 9.38
N GLU A 67 -10.46 23.76 8.42
CA GLU A 67 -11.31 23.94 7.23
C GLU A 67 -12.80 23.90 7.57
N GLN A 68 -13.21 22.98 8.44
CA GLN A 68 -14.57 22.87 8.94
C GLN A 68 -15.01 24.13 9.70
N ALA A 69 -14.13 24.65 10.57
CA ALA A 69 -14.35 25.90 11.29
C ALA A 69 -14.52 27.10 10.34
N ARG A 70 -13.73 27.17 9.26
CA ARG A 70 -13.88 28.22 8.22
C ARG A 70 -15.18 28.09 7.43
N ARG A 71 -15.64 26.86 7.17
CA ARG A 71 -16.88 26.57 6.45
C ARG A 71 -18.13 26.74 7.32
N ALA A 72 -17.98 26.94 8.64
CA ALA A 72 -19.09 26.93 9.61
C ALA A 72 -19.97 25.67 9.45
N SER A 73 -19.34 24.51 9.29
CA SER A 73 -20.03 23.23 9.09
C SER A 73 -20.79 22.80 10.36
N GLU A 74 -21.92 22.12 10.17
CA GLU A 74 -22.72 21.56 11.27
C GLU A 74 -22.00 20.39 11.95
N ASP A 75 -22.20 20.21 13.26
CA ASP A 75 -21.52 19.19 14.08
C ASP A 75 -21.62 17.77 13.51
N VAL A 76 -22.75 17.42 12.89
CA VAL A 76 -22.97 16.09 12.29
C VAL A 76 -22.06 15.86 11.09
N GLU A 77 -21.95 16.84 10.18
CA GLU A 77 -21.06 16.73 9.01
C GLU A 77 -19.59 16.84 9.42
N VAL A 78 -19.28 17.65 10.45
CA VAL A 78 -17.95 17.74 11.06
C VAL A 78 -17.47 16.36 11.52
N LEU A 79 -18.29 15.67 12.34
CA LEU A 79 -17.94 14.36 12.87
C LEU A 79 -17.83 13.30 11.76
N LYS A 80 -18.71 13.34 10.76
CA LYS A 80 -18.70 12.42 9.62
C LYS A 80 -17.43 12.54 8.77
N GLU A 81 -17.01 13.76 8.45
CA GLU A 81 -15.75 14.01 7.72
C GLU A 81 -14.52 13.55 8.54
N GLN A 82 -14.51 13.79 9.85
CA GLN A 82 -13.42 13.32 10.72
C GLN A 82 -13.38 11.80 10.86
N LEU A 83 -14.55 11.14 10.93
CA LEU A 83 -14.66 9.69 10.88
C LEU A 83 -14.17 9.13 9.55
N GLN A 84 -14.46 9.80 8.43
CA GLN A 84 -13.95 9.41 7.11
C GLN A 84 -12.42 9.48 7.07
N LEU A 85 -11.81 10.57 7.56
CA LEU A 85 -10.35 10.68 7.67
C LEU A 85 -9.77 9.52 8.51
N ALA A 86 -10.36 9.26 9.69
CA ALA A 86 -9.90 8.23 10.60
C ALA A 86 -10.01 6.81 10.00
N ARG A 87 -11.09 6.52 9.28
CA ARG A 87 -11.29 5.25 8.56
C ARG A 87 -10.26 5.06 7.46
N ARG A 88 -10.02 6.11 6.67
CA ARG A 88 -9.03 6.09 5.57
C ARG A 88 -7.61 5.88 6.09
N SER A 89 -7.24 6.53 7.19
CA SER A 89 -5.95 6.32 7.86
C SER A 89 -5.77 4.89 8.40
N ARG A 90 -6.84 4.26 8.91
CA ARG A 90 -6.77 2.85 9.34
C ARG A 90 -6.67 1.90 8.14
N ASP A 91 -7.52 2.09 7.14
CA ASP A 91 -7.63 1.15 6.03
C ASP A 91 -6.38 1.18 5.14
N CYS A 92 -5.71 2.34 4.95
CA CYS A 92 -4.45 2.37 4.20
C CYS A 92 -3.33 1.57 4.87
N LEU A 93 -3.25 1.59 6.20
CA LEU A 93 -2.28 0.79 6.97
C LEU A 93 -2.59 -0.70 6.89
N LEU A 94 -3.88 -1.07 6.93
CA LEU A 94 -4.30 -2.46 6.79
C LEU A 94 -4.02 -2.98 5.37
N GLN A 95 -4.35 -2.20 4.33
CA GLN A 95 -4.08 -2.55 2.94
C GLN A 95 -2.59 -2.74 2.68
N SER A 96 -1.73 -1.85 3.18
CA SER A 96 -0.28 -1.95 2.96
C SER A 96 0.34 -3.20 3.58
N GLY A 97 -0.26 -3.74 4.65
CA GLY A 97 0.23 -4.91 5.37
C GLY A 97 0.30 -6.19 4.55
N LEU A 98 -0.49 -6.28 3.48
CA LEU A 98 -0.40 -7.39 2.53
C LEU A 98 0.97 -7.46 1.84
N LEU A 99 1.67 -6.34 1.72
CA LEU A 99 2.96 -6.23 1.02
C LEU A 99 4.15 -5.94 1.95
N SER A 100 3.98 -5.03 2.90
CA SER A 100 5.04 -4.66 3.85
C SER A 100 5.10 -5.56 5.09
N GLY A 101 4.11 -6.44 5.25
CA GLY A 101 3.98 -7.39 6.35
C GLY A 101 3.08 -6.88 7.48
N TYR A 102 2.17 -7.75 7.93
CA TYR A 102 1.18 -7.41 8.96
C TYR A 102 1.78 -6.90 10.27
N SER A 103 2.95 -7.35 10.68
CA SER A 103 3.58 -6.86 11.92
C SER A 103 3.85 -5.35 11.87
N ARG A 104 4.26 -4.82 10.71
CA ARG A 104 4.51 -3.38 10.52
C ARG A 104 3.20 -2.59 10.51
N SER A 105 2.17 -3.12 9.86
CA SER A 105 0.83 -2.54 9.88
C SER A 105 0.19 -2.57 11.25
N ILE A 106 0.34 -3.66 12.02
CA ILE A 106 -0.16 -3.77 13.39
C ILE A 106 0.50 -2.71 14.27
N ASN A 107 1.83 -2.55 14.20
CA ASN A 107 2.53 -1.52 14.95
C ASN A 107 2.02 -0.11 14.61
N GLY A 108 1.83 0.19 13.32
CA GLY A 108 1.26 1.46 12.87
C GLY A 108 -0.17 1.68 13.35
N LEU A 109 -1.01 0.64 13.29
CA LEU A 109 -2.42 0.68 13.73
C LEU A 109 -2.53 0.84 15.24
N VAL A 110 -1.66 0.20 16.04
CA VAL A 110 -1.60 0.37 17.49
C VAL A 110 -1.24 1.81 17.84
N ALA A 111 -0.17 2.35 17.24
CA ALA A 111 0.24 3.74 17.47
C ALA A 111 -0.88 4.72 17.09
N LEU A 112 -1.53 4.49 15.94
CA LEU A 112 -2.67 5.29 15.50
C LEU A 112 -3.85 5.21 16.49
N HIS A 113 -4.19 4.00 16.96
CA HIS A 113 -5.30 3.78 17.89
C HIS A 113 -5.09 4.54 19.22
N GLU A 114 -3.87 4.50 19.77
CA GLU A 114 -3.54 5.19 21.02
C GLU A 114 -3.72 6.71 20.91
N ALA A 115 -3.34 7.30 19.78
CA ALA A 115 -3.42 8.74 19.55
C ALA A 115 -4.81 9.22 19.08
N MET A 116 -5.70 8.31 18.68
CA MET A 116 -6.98 8.67 18.08
C MET A 116 -8.04 9.03 19.13
N PRO A 117 -8.79 10.14 18.96
CA PRO A 117 -9.93 10.46 19.81
C PRO A 117 -10.95 9.33 19.84
N THR A 118 -11.56 9.08 21.01
CA THR A 118 -12.45 7.94 21.24
C THR A 118 -13.65 7.89 20.29
N GLU A 119 -14.20 9.06 19.96
CA GLU A 119 -15.32 9.30 19.06
C GLU A 119 -14.99 8.98 17.59
N LEU A 120 -13.70 8.88 17.22
CA LEU A 120 -13.25 8.52 15.87
C LEU A 120 -12.84 7.05 15.72
N ARG A 121 -12.94 6.27 16.80
CA ARG A 121 -12.61 4.83 16.82
C ARG A 121 -13.83 4.02 16.38
N ASP A 122 -13.68 3.24 15.31
CA ASP A 122 -14.70 2.25 14.95
C ASP A 122 -14.76 1.13 15.99
N THR A 123 -15.97 0.68 16.29
CA THR A 123 -16.24 -0.48 17.16
C THR A 123 -16.70 -1.71 16.39
N LYS A 124 -16.83 -1.59 15.07
CA LYS A 124 -17.25 -2.65 14.14
C LYS A 124 -16.29 -2.73 12.97
N THR A 125 -16.19 -3.91 12.36
CA THR A 125 -15.42 -4.12 11.13
C THR A 125 -16.03 -3.32 9.98
N LEU A 126 -15.20 -2.68 9.16
CA LEU A 126 -15.63 -1.94 7.97
C LEU A 126 -15.95 -2.86 6.78
N ARG A 127 -15.28 -4.02 6.72
CA ARG A 127 -15.54 -5.05 5.70
C ARG A 127 -16.82 -5.81 6.08
N ASP A 128 -17.63 -6.11 5.08
CA ASP A 128 -18.81 -6.96 5.23
C ASP A 128 -18.39 -8.42 5.47
N ILE A 129 -18.57 -8.90 6.71
CA ILE A 129 -18.19 -10.24 7.14
C ILE A 129 -19.19 -11.31 6.69
N GLU A 130 -20.40 -10.91 6.28
CA GLU A 130 -21.44 -11.83 5.82
C GLU A 130 -21.42 -11.99 4.30
N LYS A 131 -20.67 -11.15 3.59
CA LYS A 131 -20.54 -11.21 2.13
C LYS A 131 -19.89 -12.54 1.70
N PRO A 132 -20.54 -13.30 0.80
CA PRO A 132 -19.97 -14.54 0.27
C PRO A 132 -18.59 -14.32 -0.39
N ILE A 133 -17.67 -15.26 -0.17
CA ILE A 133 -16.30 -15.16 -0.71
C ILE A 133 -16.27 -15.08 -2.25
N GLN A 134 -17.27 -15.64 -2.92
CA GLN A 134 -17.43 -15.58 -4.37
C GLN A 134 -17.74 -14.17 -4.86
N ASP A 135 -18.47 -13.38 -4.07
CA ASP A 135 -18.78 -11.99 -4.39
C ASP A 135 -17.54 -11.11 -4.21
N PHE A 136 -16.74 -11.34 -3.16
CA PHE A 136 -15.41 -10.72 -3.05
C PHE A 136 -14.52 -11.08 -4.25
N ALA A 137 -14.55 -12.34 -4.70
CA ALA A 137 -13.78 -12.76 -5.85
C ALA A 137 -14.23 -12.11 -7.16
N LYS A 138 -15.53 -11.81 -7.31
CA LYS A 138 -16.08 -11.07 -8.46
C LYS A 138 -15.66 -9.61 -8.42
N ASP A 139 -15.84 -8.95 -7.28
CA ASP A 139 -15.53 -7.53 -7.13
C ASP A 139 -14.04 -7.27 -7.22
N GLY A 140 -13.22 -8.14 -6.63
CA GLY A 140 -11.79 -8.07 -6.77
C GLY A 140 -11.30 -8.27 -8.21
N ARG A 141 -11.96 -9.13 -9.01
CA ARG A 141 -11.67 -9.19 -10.46
C ARG A 141 -12.02 -7.89 -11.18
N THR A 142 -13.15 -7.27 -10.82
CA THR A 142 -13.53 -5.96 -11.38
C THR A 142 -12.47 -4.91 -11.05
N LEU A 143 -12.06 -4.81 -9.78
CA LEU A 143 -11.04 -3.87 -9.34
C LEU A 143 -9.69 -4.16 -10.01
N TYR A 144 -9.28 -5.43 -10.08
CA TYR A 144 -8.05 -5.86 -10.74
C TYR A 144 -8.00 -5.42 -12.21
N ARG A 145 -9.09 -5.67 -12.97
CA ARG A 145 -9.18 -5.26 -14.37
C ARG A 145 -9.19 -3.75 -14.53
N ALA A 146 -9.88 -3.04 -13.64
CA ALA A 146 -9.90 -1.58 -13.65
C ALA A 146 -8.51 -0.98 -13.35
N MET A 147 -7.74 -1.61 -12.46
CA MET A 147 -6.38 -1.18 -12.14
C MET A 147 -5.39 -1.48 -13.26
N TYR A 148 -5.34 -2.71 -13.76
CA TYR A 148 -4.33 -3.12 -14.76
C TYR A 148 -4.73 -2.78 -16.21
N GLY A 149 -5.98 -2.43 -16.47
CA GLY A 149 -6.47 -2.09 -17.81
C GLY A 149 -6.19 -3.21 -18.82
N ASP A 150 -5.69 -2.83 -19.99
CA ASP A 150 -5.35 -3.77 -21.09
C ASP A 150 -4.31 -4.84 -20.70
N ASN A 151 -3.51 -4.60 -19.66
CA ASN A 151 -2.51 -5.56 -19.19
C ASN A 151 -3.05 -6.60 -18.20
N ALA A 152 -4.30 -6.47 -17.75
CA ALA A 152 -4.87 -7.33 -16.71
C ALA A 152 -4.73 -8.83 -17.06
N ASP A 153 -5.12 -9.24 -18.26
CA ASP A 153 -5.07 -10.65 -18.65
C ASP A 153 -3.64 -11.20 -18.73
N ARG A 154 -2.68 -10.36 -19.15
CA ARG A 154 -1.26 -10.75 -19.21
C ARG A 154 -0.65 -10.90 -17.82
N VAL A 155 -0.94 -9.96 -16.91
CA VAL A 155 -0.47 -10.06 -15.52
C VAL A 155 -1.13 -11.24 -14.83
N GLN A 156 -2.42 -11.48 -15.07
CA GLN A 156 -3.11 -12.65 -14.52
C GLN A 156 -2.48 -13.95 -15.04
N ALA A 157 -2.26 -14.08 -16.35
CA ALA A 157 -1.60 -15.27 -16.91
C ALA A 157 -0.21 -15.53 -16.30
N LEU A 158 0.58 -14.47 -16.03
CA LEU A 158 1.84 -14.60 -15.30
C LEU A 158 1.62 -15.13 -13.88
N LEU A 159 0.64 -14.59 -13.14
CA LEU A 159 0.34 -15.06 -11.78
C LEU A 159 -0.13 -16.53 -11.76
N ASP A 160 -0.89 -16.94 -12.76
CA ASP A 160 -1.38 -18.31 -12.94
C ASP A 160 -0.23 -19.29 -13.18
N ASP A 161 0.76 -18.86 -13.97
CA ASP A 161 1.91 -19.66 -14.35
C ASP A 161 2.90 -19.84 -13.18
N ILE A 162 3.21 -18.76 -12.45
CA ILE A 162 4.21 -18.83 -11.37
C ILE A 162 3.74 -19.63 -10.16
N TYR A 163 2.44 -19.56 -9.82
CA TYR A 163 1.87 -20.33 -8.71
C TYR A 163 0.34 -20.37 -8.78
N PRO A 164 -0.29 -21.56 -8.87
CA PRO A 164 -1.74 -21.67 -8.94
C PRO A 164 -2.51 -21.00 -7.79
N ASP A 165 -2.00 -20.84 -6.57
CA ASP A 165 -2.79 -20.08 -5.58
C ASP A 165 -2.81 -18.57 -5.87
N MET A 166 -1.77 -18.04 -6.52
CA MET A 166 -1.73 -16.64 -6.98
C MET A 166 -2.73 -16.37 -8.09
N GLY A 167 -3.00 -17.37 -8.93
CA GLY A 167 -3.64 -17.21 -10.23
C GLY A 167 -4.72 -18.22 -10.63
N LEU A 168 -4.97 -19.30 -9.93
CA LEU A 168 -5.84 -20.38 -10.41
C LEU A 168 -6.57 -21.10 -9.27
N TYR A 169 -7.87 -20.81 -9.11
CA TYR A 169 -8.77 -21.76 -8.46
C TYR A 169 -9.22 -22.79 -9.50
N SER A 170 -8.50 -23.90 -9.62
CA SER A 170 -8.97 -25.01 -10.44
C SER A 170 -9.89 -25.89 -9.61
N THR A 171 -11.19 -25.87 -9.89
CA THR A 171 -12.12 -26.94 -9.45
C THR A 171 -11.89 -28.26 -10.21
N ARG A 172 -10.75 -28.43 -10.91
CA ARG A 172 -10.47 -29.58 -11.77
C ARG A 172 -10.30 -30.93 -11.08
N LEU A 173 -10.46 -31.05 -9.77
CA LEU A 173 -10.25 -32.34 -9.14
C LEU A 173 -11.36 -33.37 -9.36
N LEU A 174 -12.57 -33.07 -9.88
CA LEU A 174 -13.59 -34.12 -10.04
C LEU A 174 -14.59 -34.05 -11.22
N VAL A 175 -14.57 -33.08 -12.16
CA VAL A 175 -15.54 -33.09 -13.29
C VAL A 175 -14.94 -32.62 -14.62
N PRO A 176 -14.77 -33.50 -15.63
CA PRO A 176 -14.17 -33.16 -16.93
C PRO A 176 -15.03 -32.32 -17.90
N ALA A 177 -16.23 -31.87 -17.53
CA ALA A 177 -17.26 -31.50 -18.51
C ALA A 177 -17.71 -30.03 -18.55
N ARG A 178 -17.08 -29.13 -17.79
CA ARG A 178 -17.47 -27.70 -17.78
C ARG A 178 -16.25 -26.78 -17.81
N ALA A 179 -15.83 -26.45 -19.03
CA ALA A 179 -14.72 -25.54 -19.33
C ALA A 179 -15.08 -24.05 -19.13
N ASP A 180 -16.25 -23.73 -18.59
CA ASP A 180 -16.79 -22.37 -18.44
C ASP A 180 -16.53 -21.72 -17.07
N ARG A 181 -15.85 -22.39 -16.14
CA ARG A 181 -15.60 -21.88 -14.78
C ARG A 181 -14.18 -22.05 -14.26
N ILE A 182 -13.17 -21.72 -15.07
CA ILE A 182 -11.84 -21.48 -14.50
C ILE A 182 -11.83 -20.05 -13.94
N GLN A 183 -11.97 -19.93 -12.62
CA GLN A 183 -11.83 -18.66 -11.93
C GLN A 183 -10.35 -18.47 -11.60
N THR A 184 -9.68 -17.62 -12.36
CA THR A 184 -8.27 -17.27 -12.14
C THR A 184 -8.11 -16.17 -11.08
N GLY A 185 -6.94 -16.10 -10.47
CA GLY A 185 -6.53 -15.24 -9.38
C GLY A 185 -7.23 -15.52 -8.06
N TRP A 186 -7.18 -16.74 -7.50
CA TRP A 186 -7.82 -16.97 -6.19
C TRP A 186 -7.26 -16.03 -5.13
N PHE A 187 -5.97 -16.11 -4.81
CA PHE A 187 -5.37 -15.22 -3.80
C PHE A 187 -5.38 -13.77 -4.28
N SER A 188 -4.90 -13.49 -5.50
CA SER A 188 -4.81 -12.14 -6.03
C SER A 188 -6.19 -11.47 -6.09
N ASN A 189 -7.12 -11.97 -6.91
CA ASN A 189 -8.42 -11.34 -7.09
C ASN A 189 -9.29 -11.45 -5.84
N THR A 190 -9.34 -12.59 -5.15
CA THR A 190 -10.28 -12.76 -4.03
C THR A 190 -9.75 -12.10 -2.77
N ILE A 191 -8.54 -12.45 -2.34
CA ILE A 191 -8.01 -11.97 -1.07
C ILE A 191 -7.42 -10.57 -1.23
N GLY A 192 -6.50 -10.38 -2.18
CA GLY A 192 -5.86 -9.09 -2.43
C GLY A 192 -6.86 -8.02 -2.86
N TYR A 193 -7.37 -8.13 -4.09
CA TYR A 193 -8.22 -7.09 -4.67
C TYR A 193 -9.65 -7.10 -4.13
N GLY A 194 -10.19 -8.27 -3.76
CA GLY A 194 -11.56 -8.41 -3.28
C GLY A 194 -11.70 -8.00 -1.81
N VAL A 195 -11.01 -8.72 -0.92
CA VAL A 195 -11.15 -8.52 0.53
C VAL A 195 -10.29 -7.37 1.05
N VAL A 196 -9.01 -7.33 0.69
CA VAL A 196 -8.07 -6.36 1.27
C VAL A 196 -8.25 -4.98 0.65
N TYR A 197 -8.09 -4.84 -0.67
CA TYR A 197 -8.10 -3.53 -1.34
C TYR A 197 -9.50 -3.00 -1.66
N GLY A 198 -10.44 -3.87 -2.06
CA GLY A 198 -11.80 -3.48 -2.45
C GLY A 198 -12.88 -3.67 -1.37
N GLY A 199 -12.55 -4.29 -0.23
CA GLY A 199 -13.56 -4.86 0.66
C GLY A 199 -14.27 -3.89 1.61
N ALA A 200 -13.74 -2.67 1.80
CA ALA A 200 -14.25 -1.71 2.79
C ALA A 200 -14.91 -0.46 2.19
N ASP A 201 -14.76 -0.23 0.87
CA ASP A 201 -15.23 0.98 0.17
C ASP A 201 -14.83 2.31 0.86
N VAL A 202 -13.61 2.34 1.40
CA VAL A 202 -13.06 3.49 2.15
C VAL A 202 -12.09 4.31 1.29
N LEU A 203 -11.24 3.60 0.54
CA LEU A 203 -10.26 4.18 -0.36
C LEU A 203 -10.74 4.03 -1.80
N THR A 204 -10.51 5.06 -2.61
CA THR A 204 -10.72 4.97 -4.06
C THR A 204 -9.71 4.01 -4.70
N GLN A 205 -9.94 3.64 -5.96
CA GLN A 205 -8.97 2.86 -6.74
C GLN A 205 -7.60 3.55 -6.81
N VAL A 206 -7.58 4.88 -7.04
CA VAL A 206 -6.34 5.66 -7.13
C VAL A 206 -5.61 5.66 -5.78
N GLU A 207 -6.33 5.91 -4.69
CA GLU A 207 -5.75 5.91 -3.35
C GLU A 207 -5.19 4.55 -2.95
N SER A 208 -5.93 3.46 -3.25
CA SER A 208 -5.45 2.10 -3.03
C SER A 208 -4.19 1.82 -3.86
N SER A 209 -4.15 2.29 -5.11
CA SER A 209 -2.95 2.15 -5.96
C SER A 209 -1.74 2.90 -5.40
N PHE A 210 -1.94 4.10 -4.84
CA PHE A 210 -0.87 4.84 -4.13
C PHE A 210 -0.40 4.12 -2.88
N VAL A 211 -1.32 3.63 -2.03
CA VAL A 211 -0.98 2.85 -0.83
C VAL A 211 -0.14 1.62 -1.19
N ILE A 212 -0.55 0.89 -2.22
CA ILE A 212 0.17 -0.28 -2.71
C ILE A 212 1.55 0.10 -3.26
N ALA A 213 1.63 1.16 -4.07
CA ALA A 213 2.91 1.64 -4.61
C ALA A 213 3.87 2.09 -3.50
N THR A 214 3.40 2.83 -2.50
CA THR A 214 4.18 3.25 -1.34
C THR A 214 4.75 2.06 -0.57
N ALA A 215 3.93 1.04 -0.29
CA ALA A 215 4.40 -0.18 0.36
C ALA A 215 5.49 -0.87 -0.49
N ASN A 216 5.31 -0.97 -1.80
CA ASN A 216 6.28 -1.56 -2.71
C ASN A 216 7.59 -0.76 -2.81
N ILE A 217 7.54 0.57 -2.71
CA ILE A 217 8.71 1.45 -2.66
C ILE A 217 9.50 1.16 -1.38
N ALA A 218 8.85 1.16 -0.22
CA ALA A 218 9.50 0.85 1.05
C ALA A 218 10.12 -0.57 1.08
N MET A 219 9.53 -1.51 0.34
CA MET A 219 10.03 -2.89 0.21
C MET A 219 11.08 -3.06 -0.91
N GLY A 220 11.34 -2.05 -1.74
CA GLY A 220 12.33 -2.13 -2.82
C GLY A 220 11.95 -3.11 -3.94
N THR A 221 10.70 -3.07 -4.42
CA THR A 221 10.17 -4.03 -5.42
C THR A 221 9.87 -3.36 -6.78
N PRO A 222 10.88 -3.03 -7.59
CA PRO A 222 10.76 -2.13 -8.75
C PRO A 222 9.69 -2.52 -9.77
N ARG A 223 9.54 -3.82 -10.06
CA ARG A 223 8.48 -4.31 -10.95
C ARG A 223 7.08 -3.97 -10.42
N GLN A 224 6.85 -4.18 -9.13
CA GLN A 224 5.56 -3.90 -8.50
C GLN A 224 5.32 -2.39 -8.39
N ILE A 225 6.35 -1.61 -8.07
CA ILE A 225 6.28 -0.14 -8.06
C ILE A 225 5.78 0.38 -9.41
N ALA A 226 6.43 -0.04 -10.51
CA ALA A 226 6.07 0.39 -11.86
C ALA A 226 4.62 0.03 -12.21
N TRP A 227 4.18 -1.19 -11.88
CA TRP A 227 2.81 -1.64 -12.12
C TRP A 227 1.80 -0.81 -11.35
N HIS A 228 1.99 -0.60 -10.05
CA HIS A 228 0.98 0.06 -9.22
C HIS A 228 0.92 1.58 -9.41
N LEU A 229 2.02 2.24 -9.76
CA LEU A 229 1.99 3.63 -10.23
C LEU A 229 1.25 3.76 -11.56
N LYS A 230 1.42 2.80 -12.48
CA LYS A 230 0.63 2.74 -13.72
C LYS A 230 -0.85 2.49 -13.44
N ASN A 231 -1.19 1.65 -12.46
CA ASN A 231 -2.57 1.40 -12.05
C ASN A 231 -3.25 2.66 -11.50
N ALA A 232 -2.52 3.50 -10.76
CA ALA A 232 -3.02 4.80 -10.34
C ALA A 232 -3.37 5.69 -11.53
N MET A 233 -2.50 5.76 -12.55
CA MET A 233 -2.76 6.51 -13.78
C MET A 233 -3.96 5.96 -14.56
N ASN A 234 -4.13 4.63 -14.61
CA ASN A 234 -5.31 4.02 -15.23
C ASN A 234 -6.61 4.39 -14.49
N GLY A 235 -6.53 4.69 -13.19
CA GLY A 235 -7.63 5.21 -12.38
C GLY A 235 -7.85 6.72 -12.48
N GLY A 236 -7.03 7.43 -13.28
CA GLY A 236 -7.15 8.88 -13.50
C GLY A 236 -6.16 9.75 -12.73
N ALA A 237 -5.20 9.16 -12.00
CA ALA A 237 -4.14 9.95 -11.36
C ALA A 237 -3.27 10.68 -12.39
N THR A 238 -2.84 11.89 -12.05
CA THR A 238 -1.91 12.65 -12.91
C THR A 238 -0.47 12.17 -12.74
N LEU A 239 0.39 12.53 -13.69
CA LEU A 239 1.82 12.21 -13.60
C LEU A 239 2.46 12.90 -12.38
N GLU A 240 2.03 14.11 -12.07
CA GLU A 240 2.52 14.89 -10.93
C GLU A 240 2.14 14.21 -9.60
N GLU A 241 0.93 13.66 -9.47
CA GLU A 241 0.53 12.90 -8.28
C GLU A 241 1.37 11.62 -8.12
N VAL A 242 1.63 10.91 -9.21
CA VAL A 242 2.50 9.73 -9.24
C VAL A 242 3.93 10.07 -8.81
N GLN A 243 4.47 11.19 -9.30
CA GLN A 243 5.79 11.70 -8.89
C GLN A 243 5.80 12.10 -7.41
N ALA A 244 4.73 12.72 -6.91
CA ALA A 244 4.59 13.10 -5.51
C ALA A 244 4.69 11.88 -4.57
N VAL A 245 4.08 10.74 -4.94
CA VAL A 245 4.21 9.49 -4.18
C VAL A 245 5.66 9.03 -4.11
N GLN A 246 6.39 9.05 -5.23
CA GLN A 246 7.79 8.61 -5.27
C GLN A 246 8.69 9.52 -4.43
N VAL A 247 8.53 10.84 -4.54
CA VAL A 247 9.32 11.81 -3.78
C VAL A 247 9.03 11.68 -2.29
N ASN A 248 7.76 11.59 -1.89
CA ASN A 248 7.36 11.43 -0.49
C ASN A 248 8.03 10.20 0.15
N CYS A 249 8.04 9.06 -0.53
CA CYS A 249 8.70 7.85 -0.04
C CYS A 249 10.23 8.03 0.08
N ARG A 250 10.86 8.71 -0.87
CA ARG A 250 12.31 8.97 -0.84
C ARG A 250 12.70 9.86 0.35
N GLU A 251 11.96 10.96 0.55
CA GLU A 251 12.18 11.87 1.68
C GLU A 251 12.07 11.14 3.03
N GLU A 252 11.12 10.21 3.16
CA GLU A 252 11.01 9.37 4.36
C GLU A 252 12.26 8.49 4.53
N SER A 253 12.69 7.82 3.46
CA SER A 253 13.89 6.98 3.44
C SER A 253 15.14 7.71 3.94
N GLU A 254 15.35 8.92 3.42
CA GLU A 254 16.51 9.77 3.72
C GLU A 254 16.47 10.28 5.16
N SER A 255 15.28 10.67 5.65
CA SER A 255 15.05 10.96 7.07
C SER A 255 15.29 9.73 7.96
N ALA A 256 15.23 8.54 7.34
CA ALA A 256 15.22 7.29 8.06
C ALA A 256 16.56 6.62 8.32
N THR A 257 17.62 7.09 7.67
CA THR A 257 18.86 6.29 7.53
C THR A 257 18.59 4.87 6.99
N VAL A 258 17.41 4.64 6.42
CA VAL A 258 17.02 3.37 5.79
C VAL A 258 17.38 3.54 4.33
N LYS A 259 18.30 2.70 3.84
CA LYS A 259 18.59 2.62 2.40
C LYS A 259 17.37 2.01 1.70
N ILE A 260 16.40 2.83 1.34
CA ILE A 260 15.41 2.47 0.33
C ILE A 260 16.16 2.44 -1.02
N TYR A 261 15.83 1.43 -1.81
CA TYR A 261 16.52 1.03 -3.03
C TYR A 261 16.97 2.24 -3.88
N ASP A 262 18.28 2.48 -3.92
CA ASP A 262 18.94 3.34 -4.91
C ASP A 262 19.58 2.40 -5.93
N GLU A 263 19.21 2.53 -7.21
CA GLU A 263 19.76 1.74 -8.31
C GLU A 263 21.29 1.78 -8.35
N LYS A 264 21.92 2.80 -7.74
CA LYS A 264 23.38 2.94 -7.66
C LYS A 264 24.03 2.29 -6.43
N ASN A 265 23.25 1.81 -5.46
CA ASN A 265 23.75 1.29 -4.18
C ASN A 265 23.26 -0.14 -3.91
N VAL A 266 23.52 -1.05 -4.85
CA VAL A 266 23.42 -2.48 -4.56
C VAL A 266 24.46 -2.83 -3.49
N ASN A 267 23.97 -3.26 -2.32
CA ASN A 267 24.80 -3.66 -1.20
C ASN A 267 25.68 -4.85 -1.63
N VAL A 268 27.01 -4.67 -1.64
CA VAL A 268 27.99 -5.65 -2.15
C VAL A 268 27.85 -7.01 -1.45
N GLU A 269 27.35 -7.03 -0.21
CA GLU A 269 27.05 -8.25 0.56
C GLU A 269 25.84 -9.02 0.03
N ILE A 270 24.82 -8.35 -0.51
CA ILE A 270 23.64 -8.98 -1.12
C ILE A 270 24.03 -9.63 -2.46
N ILE A 271 24.87 -8.96 -3.26
CA ILE A 271 25.48 -9.58 -4.46
C ILE A 271 26.28 -10.82 -4.05
N GLY A 272 27.03 -10.76 -2.96
CA GLY A 272 27.77 -11.90 -2.42
C GLY A 272 26.87 -13.10 -2.07
N LEU A 273 25.72 -12.86 -1.46
CA LEU A 273 24.72 -13.89 -1.14
C LEU A 273 24.06 -14.48 -2.39
N PHE A 274 23.73 -13.65 -3.39
CA PHE A 274 23.20 -14.12 -4.67
C PHE A 274 24.23 -14.97 -5.43
N ILE A 275 25.49 -14.53 -5.50
CA ILE A 275 26.58 -15.31 -6.12
C ILE A 275 26.78 -16.65 -5.40
N ALA A 276 26.74 -16.67 -4.06
CA ALA A 276 26.85 -17.91 -3.28
C ALA A 276 25.68 -18.87 -3.52
N PHE A 277 24.46 -18.33 -3.67
CA PHE A 277 23.27 -19.09 -4.02
C PHE A 277 23.37 -19.70 -5.43
N PHE A 278 23.75 -18.91 -6.45
CA PHE A 278 23.92 -19.41 -7.81
C PHE A 278 25.03 -20.47 -7.91
N ARG A 279 26.16 -20.29 -7.24
CA ARG A 279 27.21 -21.33 -7.14
C ARG A 279 26.75 -22.60 -6.43
N THR A 280 25.70 -22.52 -5.62
CA THR A 280 25.09 -23.68 -4.96
C THR A 280 24.12 -24.39 -5.90
N LEU A 281 23.39 -23.64 -6.74
CA LEU A 281 22.52 -24.19 -7.79
C LEU A 281 23.31 -24.85 -8.92
N GLU A 282 24.41 -24.23 -9.38
CA GLU A 282 25.32 -24.83 -10.38
C GLU A 282 25.91 -26.14 -9.87
N ARG A 283 26.33 -26.19 -8.59
CA ARG A 283 26.83 -27.43 -7.96
C ARG A 283 25.76 -28.53 -7.87
N ARG A 284 24.49 -28.18 -7.99
CA ARG A 284 23.35 -29.12 -8.02
C ARG A 284 22.90 -29.43 -9.46
N GLY A 285 23.64 -29.00 -10.48
CA GLY A 285 23.33 -29.29 -11.89
C GLY A 285 22.16 -28.47 -12.45
N MET A 286 21.75 -27.40 -11.78
CA MET A 286 20.70 -26.50 -12.25
C MET A 286 21.34 -25.35 -13.04
N SER A 287 21.12 -25.31 -14.35
CA SER A 287 21.54 -24.22 -15.23
C SER A 287 20.47 -23.14 -15.26
N ILE A 288 20.88 -21.89 -15.02
CA ILE A 288 20.07 -20.69 -15.24
C ILE A 288 20.82 -19.85 -16.28
N ASP A 289 20.12 -19.44 -17.35
CA ASP A 289 20.71 -18.61 -18.40
C ASP A 289 21.00 -17.22 -17.85
N GLN A 290 22.26 -16.78 -17.93
CA GLN A 290 22.71 -15.49 -17.41
C GLN A 290 22.14 -14.30 -18.19
N ASN A 291 21.56 -14.53 -19.39
CA ASN A 291 21.00 -13.48 -20.22
C ASN A 291 19.64 -12.96 -19.74
N ASP A 292 18.95 -13.67 -18.83
CA ASP A 292 17.64 -13.23 -18.32
C ASP A 292 17.69 -12.02 -17.36
N PHE A 293 18.88 -11.56 -16.96
CA PHE A 293 19.07 -10.54 -15.92
C PHE A 293 19.83 -9.29 -16.35
N MET A 294 20.35 -9.20 -17.58
CA MET A 294 21.23 -8.10 -18.01
C MET A 294 20.52 -6.89 -18.66
N ASP A 295 19.20 -6.92 -18.86
CA ASP A 295 18.44 -5.80 -19.47
C ASP A 295 17.97 -4.73 -18.46
N LEU A 296 18.74 -4.46 -17.40
CA LEU A 296 18.49 -3.37 -16.44
C LEU A 296 19.75 -2.49 -16.23
N ARG A 297 20.31 -1.97 -17.31
CA ARG A 297 21.24 -0.82 -17.28
C ARG A 297 20.61 0.43 -17.86
#